data_AF-A0A7Y3I4B1-F1
#
_entry.id   AF-A0A7Y3I4B1-F1
#
_cell.length_a   1.000
_cell.length_b   1.000
_cell.length_c   1.000
_cell.angle_alpha   90.00
_cell.angle_beta   90.00
_cell.angle_gamma   90.00
#
_symmetry.space_group_name_H-M   'P 1'
#
loop_
_entity.id
_entity.type
_entity.pdbx_description
1 polymer ?
#
loop_
_entity_poly.entity_id
_entity_poly.type
_entity_poly.pdbx_seq_one_letter_code
_entity_poly.pdbx_strand_id
1 'polypeptide(L)'
;MWKQSTMTVAVALLMSAGVGPPQSRQNAAKLMAVHSGTTEVVGLAGGPNVLFYEDFVLGTSAYQAALDALGWSFTMVVDPADFETELQTGAYTHVIAAHQNAGGESVWEDDLAAWIVANPDGVVIVSDWRVVEPAPPYLAGLGFGYTQTTNLGMMDGVGGETLDGLAGALVNPGWGTFSYGVTGGTTIATDTPGTGEAIVARSGCVFFNGFLSDTFLNPAVGRDVMMRELQCGTIGGAFELIGVTGDGADTPESLFSISTDDASIEFICGLGRGDDGETIAFNGTDGRLYHASGHVGPFDPTTLDGVIFETVDGIGNGSSCATTDIDISTTDLIDEEAQAIVWWP
;
A
#
# COMPACT_ATOMS: atom_id res chain seq x y z
N MET A 1 -34.12 29.88 21.42
CA MET A 1 -32.65 29.99 21.28
C MET A 1 -32.20 28.58 20.89
N TRP A 2 -31.98 28.34 19.60
CA TRP A 2 -31.64 27.02 19.07
C TRP A 2 -30.15 26.77 19.31
N LYS A 3 -29.79 25.73 20.06
CA LYS A 3 -28.41 25.23 20.15
C LYS A 3 -28.17 24.41 18.89
N GLN A 4 -27.27 24.86 18.02
CA GLN A 4 -26.67 23.99 17.01
C GLN A 4 -25.61 23.15 17.70
N SER A 5 -25.81 21.84 17.76
CA SER A 5 -24.81 20.87 18.17
C SER A 5 -23.80 20.73 17.03
N THR A 6 -22.53 21.01 17.29
CA THR A 6 -21.40 20.71 16.39
C THR A 6 -20.99 19.26 16.60
N MET A 7 -21.09 18.45 15.55
CA MET A 7 -20.62 17.06 15.51
C MET A 7 -19.09 17.06 15.39
N THR A 8 -18.40 16.40 16.31
CA THR A 8 -16.95 16.14 16.23
C THR A 8 -16.78 14.69 15.75
N VAL A 9 -16.11 14.50 14.62
CA VAL A 9 -15.84 13.16 14.05
C VAL A 9 -14.34 12.88 14.21
N ALA A 10 -14.00 11.80 14.91
CA ALA A 10 -12.67 11.24 14.86
C ALA A 10 -12.56 10.32 13.63
N VAL A 11 -11.58 10.58 12.76
CA VAL A 11 -11.36 9.84 11.51
C VAL A 11 -10.05 9.08 11.64
N ALA A 12 -10.10 7.75 11.66
CA ALA A 12 -8.92 6.96 11.33
C ALA A 12 -8.83 6.87 9.82
N LEU A 13 -7.81 7.51 9.25
CA LEU A 13 -7.46 7.27 7.87
C LEU A 13 -6.42 6.15 7.85
N LEU A 14 -6.79 4.97 7.37
CA LEU A 14 -5.78 4.01 6.92
C LEU A 14 -5.06 4.65 5.72
N MET A 15 -3.86 5.16 5.96
CA MET A 15 -3.03 5.80 4.94
C MET A 15 -1.75 5.00 4.68
N SER A 16 -1.37 5.00 3.40
CA SER A 16 0.02 5.23 2.99
C SER A 16 0.01 6.32 1.91
N ALA A 17 0.93 7.28 1.94
CA ALA A 17 0.80 8.60 1.27
C ALA A 17 1.96 8.99 0.33
N GLY A 18 1.64 9.86 -0.66
CA GLY A 18 2.54 10.72 -1.47
C GLY A 18 1.72 11.70 -2.36
N VAL A 19 2.20 12.93 -2.68
CA VAL A 19 1.41 14.22 -2.69
C VAL A 19 1.48 15.06 -4.01
N GLY A 20 0.45 15.91 -4.32
CA GLY A 20 0.52 17.07 -5.25
C GLY A 20 -0.69 18.06 -5.23
N PRO A 21 -0.59 19.36 -5.62
CA PRO A 21 -1.07 20.50 -4.79
C PRO A 21 -2.19 21.42 -5.44
N PRO A 22 -2.50 22.66 -4.97
CA PRO A 22 -3.66 22.93 -4.09
C PRO A 22 -4.58 24.11 -4.52
N GLN A 23 -5.92 24.01 -4.42
CA GLN A 23 -6.89 25.14 -4.23
C GLN A 23 -8.25 24.51 -3.81
N SER A 24 -9.08 24.97 -2.87
CA SER A 24 -9.16 26.14 -2.00
C SER A 24 -10.17 25.85 -0.86
N ARG A 25 -9.96 26.44 0.32
CA ARG A 25 -10.92 26.66 1.45
C ARG A 25 -11.72 25.45 1.97
N GLN A 26 -11.41 24.98 3.19
CA GLN A 26 -12.36 24.77 4.30
C GLN A 26 -11.63 24.30 5.58
N ASN A 27 -12.37 24.29 6.69
CA ASN A 27 -11.93 24.34 8.08
C ASN A 27 -10.91 23.27 8.50
N ALA A 28 -10.01 23.66 9.43
CA ALA A 28 -8.97 22.81 9.97
C ALA A 28 -9.53 21.68 10.85
N ALA A 29 -9.56 20.46 10.30
CA ALA A 29 -9.56 19.22 11.08
C ALA A 29 -8.10 18.78 11.28
N LYS A 30 -7.72 18.50 12.52
CA LYS A 30 -6.37 18.07 12.89
C LYS A 30 -6.28 16.57 12.66
N LEU A 31 -5.83 16.19 11.46
CA LEU A 31 -5.52 14.83 11.05
C LEU A 31 -4.34 14.30 11.89
N MET A 32 -4.55 13.26 12.70
CA MET A 32 -3.50 12.58 13.45
C MET A 32 -3.27 11.20 12.82
N ALA A 33 -2.46 11.15 11.77
CA ALA A 33 -1.93 9.88 11.26
C ALA A 33 -0.75 9.49 12.17
N VAL A 34 -0.97 8.53 13.07
CA VAL A 34 0.12 7.93 13.85
C VAL A 34 0.86 6.97 12.92
N HIS A 35 1.94 7.46 12.31
CA HIS A 35 2.92 6.64 11.63
C HIS A 35 4.09 6.40 12.58
N SER A 36 4.05 5.30 13.34
CA SER A 36 5.22 4.79 14.06
C SER A 36 5.63 3.46 13.43
N GLY A 37 6.78 3.49 12.77
CA GLY A 37 7.31 2.42 11.92
C GLY A 37 7.39 1.05 12.59
N THR A 38 6.70 0.08 11.99
CA THR A 38 7.26 -1.05 11.23
C THR A 38 6.11 -1.73 10.52
N THR A 39 6.13 -1.77 9.18
CA THR A 39 5.08 -2.41 8.39
C THR A 39 5.26 -3.93 8.47
N GLU A 40 4.59 -4.60 9.41
CA GLU A 40 4.37 -6.04 9.34
C GLU A 40 3.03 -6.28 8.62
N VAL A 41 3.09 -6.79 7.39
CA VAL A 41 1.90 -7.12 6.60
C VAL A 41 1.48 -8.52 7.01
N VAL A 42 0.36 -8.66 7.73
CA VAL A 42 -0.19 -9.99 7.97
C VAL A 42 -1.06 -10.41 6.79
N GLY A 43 -0.59 -11.47 6.13
CA GLY A 43 -1.23 -12.04 4.96
C GLY A 43 -2.64 -12.52 5.28
N LEU A 44 -3.63 -11.90 4.65
CA LEU A 44 -4.94 -12.52 4.47
C LEU A 44 -4.71 -13.88 3.79
N ALA A 45 -5.24 -14.95 4.38
CA ALA A 45 -5.12 -16.29 3.82
C ALA A 45 -5.76 -16.33 2.42
N GLY A 46 -4.92 -16.33 1.39
CA GLY A 46 -5.32 -16.23 -0.02
C GLY A 46 -4.70 -15.06 -0.76
N GLY A 47 -3.44 -14.69 -0.46
CA GLY A 47 -2.68 -13.72 -1.25
C GLY A 47 -2.68 -14.04 -2.76
N PRO A 48 -2.34 -13.05 -3.60
CA PRO A 48 -2.36 -13.23 -5.04
C PRO A 48 -1.49 -14.41 -5.48
N ASN A 49 -1.90 -15.05 -6.58
CA ASN A 49 -1.05 -15.99 -7.26
C ASN A 49 -0.05 -15.21 -8.14
N VAL A 50 1.23 -15.28 -7.78
CA VAL A 50 2.32 -14.51 -8.41
C VAL A 50 3.19 -15.42 -9.29
N LEU A 51 3.41 -15.02 -10.54
CA LEU A 51 4.48 -15.56 -11.38
C LEU A 51 5.69 -14.63 -11.29
N PHE A 52 6.84 -15.16 -10.87
CA PHE A 52 8.05 -14.38 -10.70
C PHE A 52 9.18 -14.95 -11.56
N TYR A 53 9.52 -14.22 -12.62
CA TYR A 53 10.68 -14.48 -13.46
C TYR A 53 11.88 -13.65 -13.01
N GLU A 54 13.00 -14.33 -12.73
CA GLU A 54 14.30 -13.70 -12.46
C GLU A 54 15.37 -14.55 -13.14
N ASP A 55 15.86 -14.09 -14.29
CA ASP A 55 16.79 -14.86 -15.13
C ASP A 55 18.20 -14.98 -14.55
N PHE A 56 18.56 -14.04 -13.69
CA PHE A 56 19.84 -14.00 -13.01
C PHE A 56 19.72 -13.16 -11.74
N VAL A 57 20.10 -13.75 -10.61
CA VAL A 57 20.07 -13.07 -9.31
C VAL A 57 21.42 -12.40 -9.07
N LEU A 58 21.48 -11.09 -9.19
CA LEU A 58 22.60 -10.29 -8.69
C LEU A 58 22.28 -9.82 -7.27
N GLY A 59 23.10 -10.27 -6.30
CA GLY A 59 22.97 -9.87 -4.91
C GLY A 59 21.72 -10.46 -4.24
N THR A 60 20.98 -9.61 -3.50
CA THR A 60 19.76 -10.00 -2.80
C THR A 60 18.55 -9.55 -3.63
N SER A 61 17.65 -10.48 -3.95
CA SER A 61 16.43 -10.18 -4.69
C SER A 61 15.46 -9.34 -3.85
N ALA A 62 15.27 -8.07 -4.24
CA ALA A 62 14.31 -7.17 -3.59
C ALA A 62 12.86 -7.65 -3.76
N TYR A 63 12.54 -8.25 -4.92
CA TYR A 63 11.24 -8.85 -5.21
C TYR A 63 10.95 -10.03 -4.29
N GLN A 64 11.89 -10.97 -4.15
CA GLN A 64 11.70 -12.11 -3.26
C GLN A 64 11.51 -11.65 -1.81
N ALA A 65 12.34 -10.71 -1.34
CA ALA A 65 12.20 -10.16 0.00
C ALA A 65 10.84 -9.48 0.24
N ALA A 66 10.28 -8.82 -0.78
CA ALA A 66 8.96 -8.21 -0.71
C ALA A 66 7.85 -9.26 -0.68
N LEU A 67 7.91 -10.28 -1.55
CA LEU A 67 6.93 -11.38 -1.56
C LEU A 67 6.91 -12.14 -0.23
N ASP A 68 8.09 -12.41 0.34
CA ASP A 68 8.23 -13.05 1.65
C ASP A 68 7.63 -12.17 2.77
N ALA A 69 7.90 -10.86 2.75
CA ALA A 69 7.36 -9.92 3.73
C ALA A 69 5.83 -9.74 3.62
N LEU A 70 5.27 -9.91 2.43
CA LEU A 70 3.83 -9.91 2.19
C LEU A 70 3.17 -11.24 2.55
N GLY A 71 3.95 -12.30 2.78
CA GLY A 71 3.45 -13.66 2.98
C GLY A 71 2.75 -14.23 1.74
N TRP A 72 3.12 -13.76 0.54
CA TRP A 72 2.50 -14.17 -0.72
C TRP A 72 3.16 -15.43 -1.29
N SER A 73 2.35 -16.35 -1.81
CA SER A 73 2.86 -17.51 -2.56
C SER A 73 3.21 -17.11 -3.99
N PHE A 74 4.33 -17.62 -4.51
CA PHE A 74 4.75 -17.35 -5.87
C PHE A 74 5.36 -18.58 -6.55
N THR A 75 5.22 -18.64 -7.88
CA THR A 75 5.95 -19.56 -8.75
C THR A 75 7.18 -18.83 -9.29
N MET A 76 8.37 -19.29 -8.91
CA MET A 76 9.61 -18.73 -9.43
C MET A 76 10.08 -19.49 -10.68
N VAL A 77 10.42 -18.76 -11.74
CA VAL A 77 11.01 -19.29 -12.97
C VAL A 77 12.28 -18.52 -13.32
N VAL A 78 13.28 -19.22 -13.83
CA VAL A 78 14.59 -18.63 -14.20
C VAL A 78 14.94 -18.86 -15.67
N ASP A 79 14.23 -19.78 -16.33
CA ASP A 79 14.38 -20.04 -17.76
C ASP A 79 13.30 -19.27 -18.55
N PRO A 80 13.67 -18.56 -19.63
CA PRO A 80 12.71 -17.76 -20.39
C PRO A 80 11.61 -18.59 -21.07
N ALA A 81 11.87 -19.85 -21.46
CA ALA A 81 10.85 -20.70 -22.08
C ALA A 81 9.87 -21.28 -21.04
N ASP A 82 10.36 -21.52 -19.81
CA ASP A 82 9.47 -21.88 -18.70
C ASP A 82 8.56 -20.69 -18.33
N PHE A 83 9.09 -19.46 -18.34
CA PHE A 83 8.27 -18.26 -18.12
C PHE A 83 7.20 -18.05 -19.19
N GLU A 84 7.53 -18.20 -20.47
CA GLU A 84 6.57 -18.22 -21.59
C GLU A 84 5.46 -19.24 -21.36
N THR A 85 5.82 -20.47 -20.99
CA THR A 85 4.87 -21.56 -20.73
C THR A 85 3.93 -21.23 -19.57
N GLU A 86 4.46 -20.67 -18.48
CA GLU A 86 3.67 -20.28 -17.31
C GLU A 86 2.72 -19.10 -17.62
N LEU A 87 3.13 -18.13 -18.44
CA LEU A 87 2.25 -17.04 -18.91
C LEU A 87 1.02 -17.57 -19.68
N GLN A 88 1.21 -18.61 -20.49
CA GLN A 88 0.15 -19.19 -21.31
C GLN A 88 -0.80 -20.13 -20.53
N THR A 89 -0.31 -20.77 -19.47
CA THR A 89 -1.03 -21.87 -18.81
C THR A 89 -1.44 -21.60 -17.37
N GLY A 90 -0.77 -20.67 -16.70
CA GLY A 90 -1.01 -20.37 -15.30
C GLY A 90 -2.13 -19.37 -15.06
N ALA A 91 -2.80 -19.51 -13.92
CA ALA A 91 -3.82 -18.58 -13.46
C ALA A 91 -3.20 -17.57 -12.48
N TYR A 92 -2.37 -16.68 -13.00
CA TYR A 92 -1.69 -15.66 -12.22
C TYR A 92 -2.52 -14.38 -12.16
N THR A 93 -2.38 -13.65 -11.05
CA THR A 93 -2.95 -12.31 -10.87
C THR A 93 -1.87 -11.25 -10.87
N HIS A 94 -0.63 -11.65 -10.59
CA HIS A 94 0.54 -10.80 -10.58
C HIS A 94 1.64 -11.46 -11.41
N VAL A 95 2.32 -10.68 -12.23
CA VAL A 95 3.48 -11.13 -13.01
C VAL A 95 4.64 -10.18 -12.77
N ILE A 96 5.77 -10.73 -12.35
CA ILE A 96 7.04 -10.00 -12.21
C ILE A 96 8.00 -10.56 -13.25
N ALA A 97 8.52 -9.71 -14.13
CA ALA A 97 9.56 -10.03 -15.10
C ALA A 97 10.81 -9.22 -14.77
N ALA A 98 11.70 -9.79 -13.95
CA ALA A 98 13.00 -9.22 -13.63
C ALA A 98 14.06 -9.79 -14.57
N HIS A 99 14.23 -9.14 -15.71
CA HIS A 99 15.24 -9.49 -16.70
C HIS A 99 16.54 -8.74 -16.40
N GLN A 100 17.58 -9.48 -15.98
CA GLN A 100 18.88 -8.94 -15.54
C GLN A 100 20.05 -9.40 -16.41
N ASN A 101 19.89 -10.46 -17.21
CA ASN A 101 20.96 -11.02 -18.02
C ASN A 101 20.82 -10.63 -19.50
N ALA A 102 21.89 -10.85 -20.26
CA ALA A 102 21.95 -10.53 -21.67
C ALA A 102 21.31 -11.63 -22.53
N GLY A 103 19.99 -11.62 -22.70
CA GLY A 103 19.33 -12.44 -23.72
C GLY A 103 18.14 -13.27 -23.26
N GLY A 104 17.28 -13.63 -24.22
CA GLY A 104 16.10 -14.47 -24.00
C GLY A 104 14.79 -13.70 -23.92
N GLU A 105 14.84 -12.38 -24.06
CA GLU A 105 13.69 -11.46 -24.02
C GLU A 105 12.66 -11.82 -25.09
N SER A 106 13.13 -12.05 -26.33
CA SER A 106 12.26 -12.38 -27.47
C SER A 106 11.46 -13.68 -27.32
N VAL A 107 11.70 -14.47 -26.27
CA VAL A 107 10.97 -15.72 -26.01
C VAL A 107 9.62 -15.47 -25.35
N TRP A 108 9.51 -14.47 -24.46
CA TRP A 108 8.31 -14.27 -23.64
C TRP A 108 7.64 -12.89 -23.83
N GLU A 109 8.27 -11.97 -24.56
CA GLU A 109 7.76 -10.59 -24.74
C GLU A 109 6.34 -10.53 -25.32
N ASP A 110 6.07 -11.31 -26.38
CA ASP A 110 4.76 -11.35 -27.04
C ASP A 110 3.69 -12.00 -26.14
N ASP A 111 4.05 -13.05 -25.39
CA ASP A 111 3.15 -13.71 -24.45
C ASP A 111 2.85 -12.85 -23.24
N LEU A 112 3.83 -12.10 -22.73
CA LEU A 112 3.59 -11.13 -21.67
C LEU A 112 2.62 -10.05 -22.17
N ALA A 113 2.85 -9.51 -23.38
CA ALA A 113 1.94 -8.54 -24.00
C ALA A 113 0.50 -9.08 -24.11
N ALA A 114 0.35 -10.33 -24.56
CA ALA A 114 -0.93 -11.00 -24.65
C ALA A 114 -1.58 -11.20 -23.27
N TRP A 115 -0.79 -11.57 -22.25
CA TRP A 115 -1.26 -11.72 -20.87
C TRP A 115 -1.79 -10.40 -20.31
N ILE A 116 -1.09 -9.28 -20.51
CA ILE A 116 -1.52 -7.95 -20.05
C ILE A 116 -2.89 -7.59 -20.64
N VAL A 117 -3.08 -7.82 -21.94
CA VAL A 117 -4.35 -7.54 -22.62
C VAL A 117 -5.47 -8.45 -22.10
N ALA A 118 -5.16 -9.71 -21.77
CA ALA A 118 -6.13 -10.67 -21.24
C ALA A 118 -6.49 -10.42 -19.77
N ASN A 119 -5.62 -9.73 -19.01
CA ASN A 119 -5.75 -9.51 -17.58
C ASN A 119 -5.70 -8.01 -17.25
N PRO A 120 -6.72 -7.22 -17.62
CA PRO A 120 -6.72 -5.76 -17.44
C PRO A 120 -6.67 -5.31 -15.96
N ASP A 121 -7.06 -6.19 -15.04
CA ASP A 121 -6.99 -5.97 -13.58
C ASP A 121 -5.74 -6.59 -12.94
N GLY A 122 -4.88 -7.24 -13.74
CA GLY A 122 -3.65 -7.86 -13.28
C GLY A 122 -2.58 -6.83 -12.91
N VAL A 123 -1.70 -7.23 -11.99
CA VAL A 123 -0.50 -6.44 -11.66
C VAL A 123 0.67 -6.98 -12.47
N VAL A 124 1.38 -6.10 -13.16
CA VAL A 124 2.59 -6.49 -13.90
C VAL A 124 3.73 -5.57 -13.51
N ILE A 125 4.88 -6.14 -13.19
CA ILE A 125 6.10 -5.38 -12.94
C ILE A 125 7.16 -5.91 -13.90
N VAL A 126 7.69 -5.04 -14.75
CA VAL A 126 8.81 -5.39 -15.63
C VAL A 126 10.02 -4.56 -15.24
N SER A 127 11.08 -5.24 -14.82
CA SER A 127 12.43 -4.70 -14.69
C SER A 127 13.26 -5.23 -15.85
N ASP A 128 13.63 -4.35 -16.77
CA ASP A 128 14.54 -4.69 -17.86
C ASP A 128 15.69 -3.68 -17.87
N TRP A 129 16.92 -4.17 -18.02
CA TRP A 129 18.13 -3.36 -18.10
C TRP A 129 18.50 -2.92 -19.51
N ARG A 130 17.93 -3.56 -20.55
CA ARG A 130 18.39 -3.36 -21.92
C ARG A 130 17.53 -2.47 -22.78
N VAL A 131 16.23 -2.31 -22.52
CA VAL A 131 15.25 -1.73 -23.47
C VAL A 131 15.89 -0.98 -24.64
N VAL A 132 16.14 -1.76 -25.69
CA VAL A 132 16.76 -1.30 -26.93
C VAL A 132 15.68 -1.02 -27.94
N GLU A 133 15.98 -0.21 -28.95
CA GLU A 133 15.11 -0.06 -30.11
C GLU A 133 15.21 -1.30 -31.02
N PRO A 134 14.07 -1.87 -31.50
CA PRO A 134 12.70 -1.39 -31.30
C PRO A 134 12.14 -1.71 -29.91
N ALA A 135 11.27 -0.84 -29.41
CA ALA A 135 10.55 -1.01 -28.14
C ALA A 135 9.93 -2.42 -28.00
N PRO A 136 10.11 -3.11 -26.86
CA PRO A 136 9.53 -4.43 -26.62
C PRO A 136 8.00 -4.46 -26.80
N PRO A 137 7.43 -5.52 -27.39
CA PRO A 137 5.99 -5.67 -27.63
C PRO A 137 5.12 -5.45 -26.39
N TYR A 138 5.56 -5.91 -25.22
CA TYR A 138 4.80 -5.74 -23.98
C TYR A 138 4.55 -4.27 -23.66
N LEU A 139 5.46 -3.33 -23.97
CA LEU A 139 5.28 -1.91 -23.68
C LEU A 139 4.01 -1.35 -24.33
N ALA A 140 3.68 -1.78 -25.55
CA ALA A 140 2.44 -1.39 -26.22
C ALA A 140 1.21 -1.95 -25.48
N GLY A 141 1.29 -3.19 -25.00
CA GLY A 141 0.28 -3.80 -24.12
C GLY A 141 0.11 -3.04 -22.80
N LEU A 142 1.18 -2.42 -22.30
CA LEU A 142 1.15 -1.56 -21.11
C LEU A 142 0.56 -0.16 -21.38
N GLY A 143 0.28 0.18 -22.63
CA GLY A 143 -0.08 1.53 -23.03
C GLY A 143 1.10 2.51 -22.97
N PHE A 144 2.33 2.02 -22.85
CA PHE A 144 3.53 2.85 -22.91
C PHE A 144 4.04 2.96 -24.35
N GLY A 145 4.36 4.18 -24.76
CA GLY A 145 5.26 4.43 -25.88
C GLY A 145 6.64 4.75 -25.36
N TYR A 146 7.66 4.14 -25.95
CA TYR A 146 9.05 4.36 -25.59
C TYR A 146 9.64 5.55 -26.35
N THR A 147 10.40 6.44 -25.68
CA THR A 147 10.97 7.63 -26.33
C THR A 147 12.48 7.79 -26.20
N GLN A 148 13.11 7.29 -25.13
CA GLN A 148 14.57 7.36 -24.93
C GLN A 148 15.08 6.44 -23.81
N THR A 149 16.32 5.94 -23.95
CA THR A 149 17.13 5.37 -22.85
C THR A 149 18.00 6.47 -22.24
N THR A 150 18.02 6.60 -20.92
CA THR A 150 19.10 7.30 -20.20
C THR A 150 19.69 6.39 -19.14
N ASN A 151 20.98 6.09 -19.31
CA ASN A 151 21.74 5.32 -18.34
C ASN A 151 22.31 6.27 -17.27
N LEU A 152 21.59 6.43 -16.16
CA LEU A 152 22.00 7.25 -15.02
C LEU A 152 22.88 6.43 -14.07
N GLY A 153 24.01 7.00 -13.60
CA GLY A 153 24.95 6.29 -12.72
C GLY A 153 24.55 6.24 -11.24
N MET A 154 23.80 7.24 -10.77
CA MET A 154 23.32 7.35 -9.40
C MET A 154 22.16 8.33 -9.36
N MET A 155 21.21 8.13 -8.46
CA MET A 155 20.08 9.03 -8.24
C MET A 155 19.94 9.33 -6.76
N ASP A 156 19.89 10.61 -6.43
CA ASP A 156 19.70 11.13 -5.07
C ASP A 156 18.50 12.07 -5.07
N GLY A 157 17.77 12.14 -3.95
CA GLY A 157 16.58 12.99 -3.83
C GLY A 157 15.42 12.59 -4.73
N VAL A 158 15.31 11.30 -5.09
CA VAL A 158 14.20 10.77 -5.87
C VAL A 158 12.90 10.94 -5.09
N GLY A 159 11.90 11.55 -5.73
CA GLY A 159 10.56 11.78 -5.15
C GLY A 159 9.46 11.32 -6.08
N GLY A 160 8.29 11.04 -5.50
CA GLY A 160 7.08 10.57 -6.18
C GLY A 160 6.46 9.37 -5.46
N GLU A 161 5.19 9.07 -5.75
CA GLU A 161 4.31 8.20 -4.93
C GLU A 161 4.99 6.92 -4.44
N THR A 162 5.64 6.16 -5.33
CA THR A 162 6.28 4.88 -4.97
C THR A 162 7.56 5.06 -4.15
N LEU A 163 8.29 6.16 -4.32
CA LEU A 163 9.59 6.39 -3.68
C LEU A 163 9.54 7.41 -2.53
N ASP A 164 8.38 8.04 -2.28
CA ASP A 164 8.20 9.04 -1.23
C ASP A 164 8.47 8.46 0.17
N GLY A 165 9.20 9.22 0.98
CA GLY A 165 9.57 8.86 2.35
C GLY A 165 10.64 7.78 2.46
N LEU A 166 11.13 7.23 1.36
CA LEU A 166 12.23 6.27 1.38
C LEU A 166 13.57 7.00 1.44
N ALA A 167 14.36 6.73 2.49
CA ALA A 167 15.69 7.30 2.63
C ALA A 167 16.70 6.45 1.86
N GLY A 168 17.34 7.02 0.83
CA GLY A 168 18.50 6.40 0.19
C GLY A 168 18.67 6.77 -1.28
N ALA A 169 19.92 6.80 -1.73
CA ALA A 169 20.24 6.92 -3.14
C ALA A 169 20.09 5.57 -3.84
N LEU A 170 19.54 5.58 -5.06
CA LEU A 170 19.57 4.42 -5.97
C LEU A 170 20.90 4.47 -6.73
N VAL A 171 21.63 3.37 -6.77
CA VAL A 171 22.91 3.30 -7.48
C VAL A 171 22.78 2.35 -8.66
N ASN A 172 23.21 2.82 -9.83
CA ASN A 172 23.37 1.95 -10.96
C ASN A 172 24.69 1.20 -10.87
N PRO A 173 24.68 -0.15 -10.81
CA PRO A 173 25.91 -0.93 -10.76
C PRO A 173 26.74 -0.85 -12.05
N GLY A 174 26.26 -0.17 -13.09
CA GLY A 174 27.00 0.23 -14.29
C GLY A 174 26.68 -0.58 -15.53
N TRP A 175 25.65 -1.42 -15.49
CA TRP A 175 25.38 -2.38 -16.57
C TRP A 175 24.02 -2.21 -17.25
N GLY A 176 23.13 -1.31 -16.79
CA GLY A 176 21.76 -1.18 -17.30
C GLY A 176 21.27 0.24 -17.58
N THR A 177 20.17 0.36 -18.32
CA THR A 177 19.43 1.63 -18.48
C THR A 177 18.53 1.86 -17.27
N PHE A 178 18.80 2.94 -16.55
CA PHE A 178 18.18 3.22 -15.25
C PHE A 178 16.96 4.15 -15.29
N SER A 179 16.74 4.79 -16.44
CA SER A 179 15.66 5.74 -16.63
C SER A 179 15.24 5.72 -18.10
N TYR A 180 13.93 5.86 -18.31
CA TYR A 180 13.33 5.75 -19.63
C TYR A 180 12.38 6.91 -19.89
N GLY A 181 12.38 7.41 -21.12
CA GLY A 181 11.29 8.24 -21.58
C GLY A 181 10.09 7.38 -21.93
N VAL A 182 8.94 7.70 -21.34
CA VAL A 182 7.67 7.03 -21.62
C VAL A 182 6.62 8.04 -22.10
N THR A 183 5.70 7.55 -22.92
CA THR A 183 4.45 8.23 -23.30
C THR A 183 3.29 7.30 -23.00
N GLY A 184 2.08 7.83 -22.82
CA GLY A 184 0.88 7.02 -22.61
C GLY A 184 0.66 6.48 -21.18
N GLY A 185 1.67 6.59 -20.29
CA GLY A 185 1.48 6.37 -18.86
C GLY A 185 2.00 7.51 -17.99
N THR A 186 1.99 7.28 -16.67
CA THR A 186 2.35 8.26 -15.65
C THR A 186 3.75 8.00 -15.12
N THR A 187 4.59 9.02 -15.17
CA THR A 187 5.87 9.01 -14.45
C THR A 187 5.61 9.17 -12.96
N ILE A 188 5.95 8.17 -12.16
CA ILE A 188 5.73 8.19 -10.70
C ILE A 188 7.02 8.44 -9.91
N ALA A 189 8.18 8.44 -10.59
CA ALA A 189 9.46 8.82 -10.02
C ALA A 189 10.42 9.38 -11.10
N THR A 190 11.12 10.47 -10.78
CA THR A 190 12.14 11.09 -11.66
C THR A 190 13.42 11.41 -10.90
N ASP A 191 14.55 11.41 -11.58
CA ASP A 191 15.87 11.75 -11.02
C ASP A 191 16.05 13.28 -10.80
N THR A 192 15.39 14.08 -11.64
CA THR A 192 15.43 15.53 -11.62
C THR A 192 14.07 16.08 -12.01
N PRO A 193 13.46 16.98 -11.21
CA PRO A 193 12.22 17.63 -11.61
C PRO A 193 12.36 18.32 -12.97
N GLY A 194 11.64 17.84 -13.99
CA GLY A 194 11.51 18.49 -15.30
C GLY A 194 12.34 17.91 -16.45
N THR A 195 13.09 16.82 -16.28
CA THR A 195 13.74 16.11 -17.41
C THR A 195 12.76 15.29 -18.24
N GLY A 196 11.64 14.86 -17.62
CA GLY A 196 10.62 14.03 -18.27
C GLY A 196 11.00 12.55 -18.38
N GLU A 197 12.12 12.14 -17.78
CA GLU A 197 12.57 10.75 -17.76
C GLU A 197 12.02 10.05 -16.51
N ALA A 198 11.44 8.87 -16.70
CA ALA A 198 10.84 8.07 -15.66
C ALA A 198 11.82 7.00 -15.17
N ILE A 199 12.01 6.95 -13.86
CA ILE A 199 12.68 5.83 -13.17
C ILE A 199 11.69 4.68 -13.02
N VAL A 200 10.45 5.05 -12.67
CA VAL A 200 9.30 4.16 -12.65
C VAL A 200 8.18 4.83 -13.43
N ALA A 201 7.64 4.09 -14.38
CA ALA A 201 6.46 4.46 -15.15
C ALA A 201 5.31 3.53 -14.79
N ARG A 202 4.09 4.07 -14.74
CA ARG A 202 2.89 3.31 -14.40
C ARG A 202 1.75 3.56 -15.38
N SER A 203 0.99 2.50 -15.68
CA SER A 203 -0.29 2.55 -16.39
C SER A 203 -1.23 1.57 -15.70
N GLY A 204 -2.25 2.07 -15.00
CA GLY A 204 -3.07 1.22 -14.12
C GLY A 204 -2.23 0.58 -13.01
N CYS A 205 -2.20 -0.74 -12.92
CA CYS A 205 -1.31 -1.51 -12.03
C CYS A 205 -0.19 -2.24 -12.73
N VAL A 206 0.20 -1.71 -13.87
CA VAL A 206 1.41 -2.11 -14.55
C VAL A 206 2.52 -1.09 -14.29
N PHE A 207 3.63 -1.59 -13.78
CA PHE A 207 4.88 -0.88 -13.56
C PHE A 207 5.92 -1.30 -14.59
N PHE A 208 6.65 -0.30 -15.04
CA PHE A 208 7.88 -0.49 -15.77
C PHE A 208 8.97 0.30 -15.05
N ASN A 209 9.97 -0.40 -14.51
CA ASN A 209 11.08 0.20 -13.79
C ASN A 209 12.43 -0.19 -14.44
N GLY A 210 13.41 0.72 -14.37
CA GLY A 210 14.73 0.52 -15.00
C GLY A 210 15.82 0.02 -14.07
N PHE A 211 15.46 -0.38 -12.86
CA PHE A 211 16.42 -0.82 -11.87
C PHE A 211 16.37 -2.32 -11.63
N LEU A 212 17.54 -2.94 -11.50
CA LEU A 212 17.73 -4.37 -11.22
C LEU A 212 17.65 -4.66 -9.71
N SER A 213 17.62 -5.94 -9.32
CA SER A 213 17.55 -6.35 -7.91
C SER A 213 18.69 -5.82 -7.04
N ASP A 214 19.87 -5.59 -7.62
CA ASP A 214 21.08 -5.12 -6.94
C ASP A 214 21.23 -3.58 -6.88
N THR A 215 20.22 -2.85 -7.35
CA THR A 215 20.22 -1.37 -7.35
C THR A 215 20.25 -0.76 -5.95
N PHE A 216 19.62 -1.45 -4.99
CA PHE A 216 19.37 -0.91 -3.67
C PHE A 216 20.57 -1.15 -2.75
N LEU A 217 21.29 -0.06 -2.43
CA LEU A 217 22.36 -0.11 -1.42
C LEU A 217 21.84 -0.55 -0.04
N ASN A 218 20.61 -0.16 0.30
CA ASN A 218 19.90 -0.63 1.47
C ASN A 218 18.80 -1.62 1.03
N PRO A 219 18.96 -2.93 1.28
CA PRO A 219 17.97 -3.94 0.88
C PRO A 219 16.57 -3.71 1.45
N ALA A 220 16.45 -3.06 2.62
CA ALA A 220 15.14 -2.74 3.20
C ALA A 220 14.37 -1.71 2.34
N VAL A 221 15.09 -0.74 1.76
CA VAL A 221 14.48 0.22 0.83
C VAL A 221 13.99 -0.50 -0.42
N GLY A 222 14.79 -1.40 -0.99
CA GLY A 222 14.39 -2.19 -2.15
C GLY A 222 13.14 -3.01 -1.90
N ARG A 223 13.10 -3.74 -0.78
CA ARG A 223 11.91 -4.47 -0.34
C ARG A 223 10.68 -3.55 -0.28
N ASP A 224 10.80 -2.40 0.38
CA ASP A 224 9.66 -1.49 0.59
C ASP A 224 9.15 -0.88 -0.73
N VAL A 225 10.03 -0.59 -1.69
CA VAL A 225 9.64 -0.19 -3.06
C VAL A 225 8.84 -1.31 -3.73
N MET A 226 9.38 -2.52 -3.76
CA MET A 226 8.73 -3.64 -4.45
C MET A 226 7.38 -4.00 -3.82
N MET A 227 7.25 -3.90 -2.49
CA MET A 227 5.96 -4.07 -1.82
C MET A 227 4.93 -3.04 -2.31
N ARG A 228 5.31 -1.77 -2.47
CA ARG A 228 4.40 -0.72 -2.97
C ARG A 228 3.95 -0.97 -4.40
N GLU A 229 4.85 -1.44 -5.27
CA GLU A 229 4.50 -1.79 -6.65
C GLU A 229 3.58 -3.03 -6.70
N LEU A 230 3.91 -4.07 -5.94
CA LEU A 230 3.13 -5.31 -5.85
C LEU A 230 1.72 -5.09 -5.31
N GLN A 231 1.55 -4.15 -4.38
CA GLN A 231 0.26 -3.83 -3.77
C GLN A 231 -0.58 -2.86 -4.60
N CYS A 232 -0.17 -2.51 -5.82
CA CYS A 232 -1.01 -1.70 -6.69
C CYS A 232 -2.35 -2.39 -6.92
N GLY A 233 -3.44 -1.63 -6.79
CA GLY A 233 -4.79 -2.18 -6.96
C GLY A 233 -5.24 -3.04 -5.79
N THR A 234 -4.32 -3.51 -4.94
CA THR A 234 -4.63 -3.99 -3.59
C THR A 234 -4.97 -2.80 -2.67
N ILE A 235 -4.35 -1.64 -2.94
CA ILE A 235 -4.78 -0.29 -2.53
C ILE A 235 -5.96 0.20 -3.44
N GLY A 236 -6.68 -0.70 -4.08
CA GLY A 236 -7.83 -0.44 -4.95
C GLY A 236 -8.99 -1.42 -4.76
N GLY A 237 -8.85 -2.37 -3.82
CA GLY A 237 -10.03 -2.92 -3.16
C GLY A 237 -10.76 -1.75 -2.49
N ALA A 238 -12.10 -1.71 -2.59
CA ALA A 238 -12.89 -0.65 -1.98
C ALA A 238 -12.40 -0.36 -0.57
N PHE A 239 -11.81 0.82 -0.36
CA PHE A 239 -11.49 1.26 0.98
C PHE A 239 -12.79 1.52 1.69
N GLU A 240 -12.96 0.89 2.83
CA GLU A 240 -14.01 1.29 3.76
C GLU A 240 -13.43 2.41 4.61
N LEU A 241 -13.85 3.65 4.33
CA LEU A 241 -13.59 4.75 5.25
C LEU A 241 -14.53 4.58 6.44
N ILE A 242 -13.95 4.41 7.62
CA ILE A 242 -14.70 4.19 8.86
C ILE A 242 -14.60 5.43 9.75
N GLY A 243 -15.69 5.79 10.41
CA GLY A 243 -15.73 6.87 11.39
C GLY A 243 -16.48 6.48 12.64
N VAL A 244 -16.18 7.17 13.74
CA VAL A 244 -16.91 7.08 15.00
C VAL A 244 -17.53 8.41 15.37
N THR A 245 -18.69 8.37 16.01
CA THR A 245 -19.28 9.54 16.65
C THR A 245 -18.51 9.87 17.92
N GLY A 246 -17.95 11.08 18.00
CA GLY A 246 -17.33 11.59 19.23
C GLY A 246 -18.27 12.49 20.04
N ASP A 247 -17.67 13.21 20.97
CA ASP A 247 -18.31 14.02 22.00
C ASP A 247 -19.37 14.98 21.44
N GLY A 248 -20.53 15.00 22.10
CA GLY A 248 -21.63 15.90 21.77
C GLY A 248 -22.44 15.49 20.53
N ALA A 249 -22.20 14.29 19.98
CA ALA A 249 -23.11 13.69 19.01
C ALA A 249 -24.44 13.30 19.67
N ASP A 250 -25.55 13.52 18.96
CA ASP A 250 -26.88 13.07 19.42
C ASP A 250 -27.04 11.54 19.29
N THR A 251 -26.13 10.89 18.56
CA THR A 251 -26.03 9.43 18.44
C THR A 251 -24.89 8.98 19.34
N PRO A 252 -25.16 8.08 20.32
CA PRO A 252 -24.12 7.52 21.20
C PRO A 252 -23.03 6.79 20.41
N GLU A 253 -21.90 6.49 21.06
CA GLU A 253 -20.73 5.79 20.50
C GLU A 253 -21.12 4.76 19.42
N SER A 254 -20.90 5.11 18.15
CA SER A 254 -21.37 4.33 17.01
C SER A 254 -20.33 4.35 15.90
N LEU A 255 -20.17 3.21 15.25
CA LEU A 255 -19.29 3.01 14.11
C LEU A 255 -20.08 3.15 12.81
N PHE A 256 -19.49 3.85 11.85
CA PHE A 256 -20.09 4.08 10.54
C PHE A 256 -19.10 3.81 9.41
N SER A 257 -19.60 3.33 8.28
CA SER A 257 -18.91 3.44 7.01
C SER A 257 -19.27 4.77 6.36
N ILE A 258 -18.30 5.36 5.67
CA ILE A 258 -18.41 6.64 5.00
C ILE A 258 -18.04 6.40 3.54
N SER A 259 -18.98 6.66 2.64
CA SER A 259 -18.74 6.60 1.21
C SER A 259 -17.68 7.64 0.81
N THR A 260 -16.62 7.19 0.14
CA THR A 260 -15.62 8.09 -0.42
C THR A 260 -16.11 8.84 -1.66
N ASP A 261 -17.23 8.42 -2.25
CA ASP A 261 -17.79 9.01 -3.46
C ASP A 261 -18.63 10.27 -3.14
N ASP A 262 -19.42 10.22 -2.08
CA ASP A 262 -20.41 11.25 -1.76
C ASP A 262 -20.51 11.61 -0.27
N ALA A 263 -19.64 11.04 0.57
CA ALA A 263 -19.65 11.20 2.03
C ALA A 263 -20.97 10.80 2.70
N SER A 264 -21.80 9.98 2.04
CA SER A 264 -22.93 9.33 2.71
C SER A 264 -22.43 8.40 3.81
N ILE A 265 -23.19 8.30 4.89
CA ILE A 265 -22.82 7.60 6.11
C ILE A 265 -23.79 6.44 6.29
N GLU A 266 -23.28 5.23 6.46
CA GLU A 266 -24.05 4.03 6.80
C GLU A 266 -23.65 3.53 8.19
N PHE A 267 -24.65 3.29 9.04
CA PHE A 267 -24.42 2.78 10.38
C PHE A 267 -23.99 1.31 10.33
N ILE A 268 -22.87 0.99 10.97
CA ILE A 268 -22.38 -0.39 11.09
C ILE A 268 -22.89 -0.99 12.40
N CYS A 269 -22.60 -0.35 13.54
CA CYS A 269 -22.99 -0.83 14.84
C CYS A 269 -22.81 0.21 15.95
N GLY A 270 -23.43 -0.05 17.11
CA GLY A 270 -23.14 0.68 18.34
C GLY A 270 -21.86 0.12 18.96
N LEU A 271 -21.03 1.02 19.46
CA LEU A 271 -19.82 0.74 20.22
C LEU A 271 -20.15 0.75 21.72
N GLY A 272 -19.25 0.21 22.53
CA GLY A 272 -19.51 -0.06 23.94
C GLY A 272 -19.16 1.11 24.86
N ARG A 273 -20.09 1.46 25.76
CA ARG A 273 -19.93 1.99 27.14
C ARG A 273 -18.98 3.20 27.33
N GLY A 274 -18.60 3.87 26.26
CA GLY A 274 -17.58 4.89 26.25
C GLY A 274 -18.06 6.23 26.78
N ASP A 275 -17.16 7.19 26.76
CA ASP A 275 -17.40 8.57 27.14
C ASP A 275 -16.55 9.46 26.24
N ASP A 276 -16.62 10.77 26.45
CA ASP A 276 -15.88 11.77 25.70
C ASP A 276 -14.41 11.32 25.38
N GLY A 277 -13.96 11.42 24.12
CA GLY A 277 -12.57 11.10 23.71
C GLY A 277 -12.40 9.97 22.67
N GLU A 278 -13.35 9.76 21.77
CA GLU A 278 -13.35 8.59 20.88
C GLU A 278 -12.19 8.54 19.88
N THR A 279 -11.54 7.38 19.81
CA THR A 279 -10.47 7.08 18.87
C THR A 279 -10.62 5.67 18.31
N ILE A 280 -10.29 5.50 17.02
CA ILE A 280 -10.21 4.19 16.37
C ILE A 280 -8.83 3.98 15.76
N ALA A 281 -8.38 2.73 15.71
CA ALA A 281 -7.16 2.32 15.03
C ALA A 281 -7.38 0.97 14.36
N PHE A 282 -6.67 0.70 13.27
CA PHE A 282 -6.64 -0.62 12.65
C PHE A 282 -5.26 -1.22 12.80
N ASN A 283 -5.21 -2.47 13.24
CA ASN A 283 -3.98 -3.23 13.26
C ASN A 283 -3.92 -4.16 12.04
N GLY A 284 -3.00 -3.87 11.13
CA GLY A 284 -2.76 -4.71 9.95
C GLY A 284 -2.24 -6.11 10.29
N THR A 285 -1.69 -6.30 11.49
CA THR A 285 -1.07 -7.55 11.94
C THR A 285 -2.10 -8.60 12.36
N ASP A 286 -3.24 -8.21 12.92
CA ASP A 286 -4.30 -9.16 13.28
C ASP A 286 -5.60 -8.95 12.50
N GLY A 287 -5.63 -7.91 11.65
CA GLY A 287 -6.79 -7.54 10.85
C GLY A 287 -7.95 -7.00 11.68
N ARG A 288 -7.69 -6.50 12.90
CA ARG A 288 -8.74 -5.99 13.80
C ARG A 288 -8.77 -4.48 13.84
N LEU A 289 -10.00 -3.96 13.97
CA LEU A 289 -10.22 -2.58 14.38
C LEU A 289 -10.24 -2.52 15.91
N TYR A 290 -9.60 -1.50 16.45
CA TYR A 290 -9.54 -1.16 17.86
C TYR A 290 -10.28 0.14 18.07
N HIS A 291 -11.06 0.20 19.12
CA HIS A 291 -11.78 1.37 19.56
C HIS A 291 -11.33 1.72 20.98
N ALA A 292 -11.07 3.00 21.22
CA ALA A 292 -10.71 3.55 22.51
C ALA A 292 -11.61 4.74 22.80
N SER A 293 -12.23 4.78 23.99
CA SER A 293 -13.03 5.90 24.47
C SER A 293 -12.51 6.41 25.80
N GLY A 294 -12.80 7.67 26.13
CA GLY A 294 -12.53 8.19 27.48
C GLY A 294 -13.60 7.75 28.49
N HIS A 295 -13.53 8.35 29.69
CA HIS A 295 -14.45 8.08 30.80
C HIS A 295 -14.57 9.26 31.79
N VAL A 296 -15.77 9.54 32.32
CA VAL A 296 -15.92 10.27 33.60
C VAL A 296 -16.05 9.35 34.81
N GLY A 297 -14.92 9.09 35.48
CA GLY A 297 -14.89 8.41 36.78
C GLY A 297 -13.57 7.71 37.10
N PRO A 298 -13.41 7.16 38.31
CA PRO A 298 -12.29 6.26 38.62
C PRO A 298 -12.53 4.88 38.02
N PHE A 299 -11.48 4.28 37.43
CA PHE A 299 -11.51 2.92 36.91
C PHE A 299 -11.99 1.88 37.96
N ASP A 300 -13.02 1.11 37.60
CA ASP A 300 -13.56 -0.02 38.35
C ASP A 300 -13.07 -1.35 37.72
N PRO A 301 -12.09 -2.05 38.33
CA PRO A 301 -11.57 -3.32 37.83
C PRO A 301 -12.59 -4.45 37.79
N THR A 302 -13.74 -4.29 38.44
CA THR A 302 -14.76 -5.35 38.54
C THR A 302 -15.80 -5.26 37.44
N THR A 303 -16.08 -4.07 36.94
CA THR A 303 -17.01 -3.83 35.83
C THR A 303 -16.29 -3.49 34.52
N LEU A 304 -14.98 -3.19 34.61
CA LEU A 304 -14.17 -2.56 33.55
C LEU A 304 -14.70 -1.17 33.15
N ASP A 305 -15.51 -0.53 34.01
CA ASP A 305 -15.92 0.87 33.80
C ASP A 305 -14.71 1.77 34.10
N GLY A 306 -14.21 2.56 33.15
CA GLY A 306 -13.08 3.43 33.46
C GLY A 306 -12.24 3.93 32.29
N VAL A 307 -12.08 3.09 31.27
CA VAL A 307 -11.52 3.37 29.95
C VAL A 307 -11.94 2.17 29.12
N ILE A 308 -12.47 2.41 27.92
CA ILE A 308 -12.87 1.29 27.08
C ILE A 308 -11.88 1.17 25.98
N PHE A 309 -11.24 0.02 25.97
CA PHE A 309 -10.50 -0.45 24.83
C PHE A 309 -11.18 -1.72 24.36
N GLU A 310 -11.68 -1.74 23.13
CA GLU A 310 -12.38 -2.89 22.59
C GLU A 310 -11.89 -3.23 21.18
N THR A 311 -11.86 -4.52 20.86
CA THR A 311 -11.74 -4.95 19.46
C THR A 311 -13.12 -4.89 18.81
N VAL A 312 -13.20 -4.39 17.58
CA VAL A 312 -14.39 -4.44 16.74
C VAL A 312 -14.17 -5.45 15.62
N ASP A 313 -14.93 -6.55 15.67
CA ASP A 313 -14.88 -7.64 14.70
C ASP A 313 -16.10 -7.60 13.76
N GLY A 314 -15.95 -8.16 12.55
CA GLY A 314 -17.06 -8.42 11.62
C GLY A 314 -17.44 -7.27 10.69
N ILE A 315 -16.62 -6.22 10.63
CA ILE A 315 -16.77 -5.10 9.67
C ILE A 315 -16.65 -5.63 8.23
N GLY A 316 -17.47 -5.11 7.30
CA GLY A 316 -17.45 -5.47 5.87
C GLY A 316 -18.20 -6.75 5.45
N ASN A 317 -18.62 -7.60 6.39
CA ASN A 317 -19.27 -8.90 6.08
C ASN A 317 -20.81 -8.89 6.10
N GLY A 318 -21.45 -7.71 6.08
CA GLY A 318 -22.92 -7.57 6.16
C GLY A 318 -23.53 -8.15 7.44
N SER A 319 -22.70 -8.40 8.46
CA SER A 319 -23.07 -8.92 9.77
C SER A 319 -23.04 -7.77 10.79
N SER A 320 -23.84 -7.84 11.85
CA SER A 320 -23.70 -6.92 12.98
C SER A 320 -22.28 -7.07 13.56
N CYS A 321 -21.56 -5.97 13.73
CA CYS A 321 -20.23 -6.00 14.35
C CYS A 321 -20.33 -6.58 15.77
N ALA A 322 -19.25 -7.22 16.24
CA ALA A 322 -19.12 -7.67 17.61
C ALA A 322 -18.00 -6.88 18.28
N THR A 323 -18.26 -6.34 19.47
CA THR A 323 -17.22 -5.72 20.29
C THR A 323 -16.77 -6.65 21.40
N THR A 324 -15.48 -6.63 21.72
CA THR A 324 -14.89 -7.38 22.84
C THR A 324 -14.00 -6.46 23.66
N ASP A 325 -14.39 -6.25 24.92
CA ASP A 325 -13.61 -5.47 25.89
C ASP A 325 -12.22 -6.09 26.11
N ILE A 326 -11.20 -5.23 26.07
CA ILE A 326 -9.82 -5.55 26.41
C ILE A 326 -9.54 -5.00 27.80
N ASP A 327 -9.19 -5.90 28.72
CA ASP A 327 -8.80 -5.52 30.07
C ASP A 327 -7.41 -4.87 30.08
N ILE A 328 -7.39 -3.55 30.26
CA ILE A 328 -6.17 -2.74 30.40
C ILE A 328 -5.87 -2.36 31.86
N SER A 329 -6.60 -2.92 32.83
CA SER A 329 -6.52 -2.58 34.27
C SER A 329 -5.17 -2.83 34.93
N THR A 330 -4.34 -3.65 34.29
CA THR A 330 -3.03 -4.03 34.83
C THR A 330 -1.92 -3.05 34.43
N THR A 331 -2.24 -2.05 33.60
CA THR A 331 -1.32 -1.01 33.17
C THR A 331 -1.80 0.35 33.65
N ASP A 332 -1.00 1.01 34.49
CA ASP A 332 -1.26 2.39 34.93
C ASP A 332 -1.19 3.35 33.72
N LEU A 333 -2.31 3.56 33.02
CA LEU A 333 -2.41 4.56 31.96
C LEU A 333 -2.83 5.89 32.59
N ILE A 334 -1.94 6.88 32.53
CA ILE A 334 -2.07 8.18 33.24
C ILE A 334 -2.59 9.31 32.31
N ASP A 335 -3.01 8.97 31.09
CA ASP A 335 -3.68 9.85 30.12
C ASP A 335 -4.15 8.96 28.95
N GLU A 336 -5.46 8.84 28.79
CA GLU A 336 -6.12 7.62 28.30
C GLU A 336 -6.36 7.59 26.77
N GLU A 337 -6.48 8.75 26.13
CA GLU A 337 -6.89 8.83 24.71
C GLU A 337 -5.73 8.61 23.71
N ALA A 338 -4.51 9.03 24.07
CA ALA A 338 -3.35 9.00 23.16
C ALA A 338 -2.45 7.78 23.33
N GLN A 339 -2.58 7.03 24.44
CA GLN A 339 -1.66 5.93 24.78
C GLN A 339 -2.19 4.56 24.39
N ALA A 340 -3.52 4.36 24.33
CA ALA A 340 -4.08 3.06 23.96
C ALA A 340 -3.58 2.56 22.59
N ILE A 341 -3.31 3.47 21.65
CA ILE A 341 -2.83 3.14 20.29
C ILE A 341 -1.30 3.02 20.22
N VAL A 342 -0.55 3.63 21.14
CA VAL A 342 0.93 3.62 21.12
C VAL A 342 1.51 2.31 21.68
N TRP A 343 0.71 1.50 22.38
CA TRP A 343 1.18 0.32 23.12
C TRP A 343 1.12 -1.00 22.37
N TRP A 344 0.64 -1.02 21.12
CA TRP A 344 0.60 -2.24 20.32
C TRP A 344 1.75 -2.25 19.29
N PRO A 345 2.71 -3.18 19.42
CA PRO A 345 3.86 -3.29 18.51
C PRO A 345 3.50 -3.75 17.11
#